data_AF-A0A941SDT8-F1
#
_entry.id   AF-A0A941SDT8-F1
#
_cell.length_a   1.000
_cell.length_b   1.000
_cell.length_c   1.000
_cell.angle_alpha   90.00
_cell.angle_beta   90.00
_cell.angle_gamma   90.00
#
_symmetry.space_group_name_H-M   'P 1'
#
loop_
_entity.id
_entity.type
_entity.pdbx_description
1 polymer ?
#
loop_
_entity_poly.entity_id
_entity_poly.type
_entity_poly.pdbx_seq_one_letter_code
_entity_poly.pdbx_strand_id
1 'polypeptide(L)' 'MDIRNMVEFLVKKGLTEDAIAKQINAHQSTVSRILSGRIKDPRASIALGIVALFENVQQKVRPGLEVVH' A
#
# COMPACT_ATOMS: atom_id res chain seq x y z
N MET A 1 -12.65 1.74 0.22
CA MET A 1 -11.76 1.33 -0.89
C MET A 1 -11.20 -0.04 -0.53
N ASP A 2 -11.21 -1.00 -1.45
CA ASP A 2 -10.68 -2.35 -1.24
C ASP A 2 -9.14 -2.32 -1.10
N ILE A 3 -8.57 -3.16 -0.23
CA ILE A 3 -7.12 -3.32 -0.03
C ILE A 3 -6.43 -3.67 -1.34
N ARG A 4 -7.05 -4.53 -2.15
CA ARG A 4 -6.50 -4.87 -3.47
C ARG A 4 -6.31 -3.62 -4.34
N ASN A 5 -7.33 -2.75 -4.39
CA ASN A 5 -7.27 -1.51 -5.18
C ASN A 5 -6.19 -0.56 -4.65
N MET A 6 -5.92 -0.56 -3.34
CA MET A 6 -4.82 0.23 -2.75
C MET A 6 -3.46 -0.29 -3.20
N VAL A 7 -3.26 -1.62 -3.20
CA VAL A 7 -2.02 -2.23 -3.70
C VAL A 7 -1.84 -1.98 -5.20
N GLU A 8 -2.89 -2.14 -6.00
CA GLU A 8 -2.87 -1.83 -7.44
C GLU A 8 -2.51 -0.36 -7.69
N PHE A 9 -3.01 0.57 -6.87
CA PHE A 9 -2.63 1.97 -6.94
C PHE A 9 -1.13 2.18 -6.65
N LEU A 10 -0.60 1.55 -5.59
CA LEU A 10 0.81 1.65 -5.22
C LEU A 10 1.73 1.13 -6.35
N VAL A 11 1.33 0.03 -7.00
CA VAL A 11 2.03 -0.51 -8.18
C VAL A 11 1.99 0.47 -9.34
N LYS A 12 0.83 1.08 -9.63
CA LYS A 12 0.70 2.13 -10.66
C LYS A 12 1.52 3.38 -10.36
N LYS A 13 1.87 3.63 -9.10
CA LYS A 13 2.80 4.71 -8.68
C LYS A 13 4.27 4.33 -8.78
N GLY A 14 4.58 3.13 -9.29
CA GLY A 14 5.94 2.67 -9.55
C GLY A 14 6.57 1.87 -8.41
N LEU A 15 5.82 1.55 -7.34
CA LEU A 15 6.33 0.65 -6.30
C LEU A 15 6.27 -0.80 -6.79
N THR A 16 7.32 -1.56 -6.54
CA THR A 16 7.33 -3.01 -6.80
C THR A 16 6.63 -3.75 -5.68
N GLU A 17 6.15 -4.97 -5.94
CA GLU A 17 5.55 -5.82 -4.90
C GLU A 17 6.50 -6.07 -3.72
N ASP A 18 7.81 -6.23 -4.00
CA ASP A 18 8.85 -6.38 -2.97
C ASP A 18 9.00 -5.11 -2.12
N ALA A 19 8.99 -3.92 -2.74
CA ALA A 19 9.06 -2.66 -2.02
C ALA A 19 7.84 -2.46 -1.10
N ILE A 20 6.64 -2.76 -1.61
CA ILE A 20 5.40 -2.71 -0.81
C ILE A 20 5.50 -3.69 0.36
N ALA A 21 5.93 -4.92 0.10
CA ALA A 21 6.08 -5.97 1.10
C ALA A 21 7.04 -5.58 2.22
N LYS A 22 8.21 -5.00 1.88
CA LYS A 22 9.18 -4.49 2.85
C LYS A 22 8.60 -3.40 3.75
N GLN A 23 7.84 -2.47 3.17
CA GLN A 23 7.23 -1.35 3.92
C GLN A 23 6.16 -1.81 4.92
N ILE A 24 5.44 -2.90 4.60
CA ILE A 24 4.38 -3.45 5.47
C ILE A 24 4.86 -4.65 6.30
N ASN A 25 6.17 -4.93 6.30
CA ASN A 25 6.79 -6.10 6.94
C ASN A 25 6.08 -7.42 6.60
N ALA A 26 5.90 -7.67 5.30
CA ALA A 26 5.32 -8.90 4.77
C ALA A 26 6.26 -9.57 3.76
N HIS A 27 5.96 -10.82 3.42
CA HIS A 27 6.57 -11.46 2.27
C HIS A 27 5.96 -10.94 0.97
N GLN A 28 6.77 -10.81 -0.08
CA GLN A 28 6.30 -10.41 -1.42
C GLN A 28 5.19 -11.34 -1.93
N SER A 29 5.22 -12.64 -1.59
CA SER A 29 4.13 -13.57 -1.92
C SER A 29 2.78 -13.19 -1.30
N THR A 30 2.75 -12.48 -0.19
CA THR A 30 1.51 -11.95 0.41
C THR A 30 0.90 -10.88 -0.48
N VAL A 31 1.73 -9.95 -0.98
CA VAL A 31 1.29 -8.87 -1.88
C VAL A 31 0.78 -9.45 -3.20
N SER A 32 1.52 -10.41 -3.79
CA SER A 32 1.10 -11.12 -5.01
C SER A 32 -0.24 -11.86 -4.83
N ARG A 33 -0.48 -12.48 -3.67
CA ARG A 33 -1.76 -13.15 -3.36
C ARG A 33 -2.92 -12.18 -3.20
N ILE A 34 -2.68 -10.97 -2.67
CA ILE A 34 -3.69 -9.91 -2.59
C ILE A 34 -4.04 -9.44 -4.01
N LEU A 35 -3.03 -9.17 -4.85
CA LEU A 35 -3.22 -8.73 -6.24
C LEU A 35 -3.97 -9.77 -7.09
N SER A 36 -3.68 -11.05 -6.90
CA SER A 36 -4.39 -12.14 -7.58
C SER A 36 -5.78 -12.44 -7.01
N GLY A 37 -6.20 -11.76 -5.94
CA GLY A 37 -7.49 -12.00 -5.28
C GLY A 37 -7.59 -13.32 -4.51
N ARG A 38 -6.47 -14.03 -4.33
CA ARG A 38 -6.39 -15.23 -3.48
C ARG A 38 -6.51 -14.90 -1.99
N ILE A 39 -6.11 -13.69 -1.60
CA ILE A 39 -6.38 -13.12 -0.28
C ILE A 39 -7.34 -11.96 -0.50
N LYS A 40 -8.61 -12.15 -0.09
CA LYS A 40 -9.61 -11.08 -0.08
C LYS A 40 -9.53 -10.27 1.21
N ASP A 41 -9.37 -10.96 2.34
CA ASP A 41 -9.29 -10.36 3.67
C ASP A 41 -7.92 -10.65 4.29
N PRO A 42 -6.90 -9.81 4.03
CA PRO A 42 -5.62 -9.97 4.68
C PRO A 42 -5.73 -9.73 6.18
N ARG A 43 -4.77 -10.25 6.95
CA ARG A 43 -4.68 -9.99 8.39
C ARG A 43 -4.71 -8.49 8.66
N ALA A 44 -5.34 -8.08 9.76
CA ALA A 44 -5.51 -6.67 10.13
C ALA A 44 -4.20 -5.87 10.09
N SER A 45 -3.08 -6.46 10.54
CA SER A 45 -1.76 -5.80 10.49
C SER A 45 -1.30 -5.47 9.07
N ILE A 46 -1.55 -6.38 8.12
CA ILE A 46 -1.23 -6.18 6.69
C ILE A 46 -2.14 -5.12 6.09
N ALA A 47 -3.44 -5.19 6.38
CA ALA A 47 -4.41 -4.22 5.90
C ALA A 47 -4.06 -2.80 6.38
N LEU A 48 -3.78 -2.63 7.68
CA LEU A 48 -3.37 -1.35 8.26
C LEU A 48 -2.06 -0.83 7.64
N GLY A 49 -1.07 -1.71 7.43
CA GLY A 49 0.18 -1.32 6.77
C GLY A 49 -0.04 -0.83 5.34
N ILE A 50 -0.91 -1.49 4.57
CA ILE A 50 -1.25 -1.08 3.19
C ILE A 50 -1.98 0.26 3.20
N VAL A 51 -2.94 0.46 4.12
CA VAL A 51 -3.67 1.73 4.25
C VAL A 51 -2.70 2.87 4.56
N ALA A 52 -1.82 2.70 5.55
CA ALA A 52 -0.85 3.73 5.93
C ALA A 52 0.12 4.06 4.78
N LEU A 53 0.60 3.05 4.05
CA LEU A 53 1.47 3.26 2.89
C LEU A 53 0.73 3.98 1.75
N PHE A 54 -0.52 3.62 1.50
CA PHE A 54 -1.37 4.27 0.51
C PHE A 54 -1.57 5.75 0.84
N GLU A 55 -1.93 6.08 2.07
CA GLU A 55 -2.11 7.46 2.52
C GLU A 55 -0.81 8.27 2.42
N ASN A 56 0.34 7.70 2.78
CA ASN A 56 1.64 8.36 2.65
C ASN A 56 1.95 8.73 1.19
N VAL A 57 1.73 7.79 0.25
CA VAL A 57 1.97 8.03 -1.18
C VAL A 57 0.96 9.04 -1.73
N GLN A 58 -0.29 9.02 -1.29
CA GLN A 58 -1.30 10.02 -1.67
C GLN A 58 -0.94 11.43 -1.19
N GLN A 59 -0.45 11.57 0.04
CA GLN A 59 -0.05 12.87 0.60
C GLN A 59 1.20 13.43 -0.06
N LYS A 60 2.17 12.59 -0.44
CA LYS A 60 3.35 13.03 -1.21
C LYS A 60 3.01 13.57 -2.60
N VAL A 61 1.85 13.21 -3.16
CA VAL A 61 1.34 13.77 -4.42
C VAL A 61 0.68 15.15 -4.21
N ARG A 62 0.51 15.60 -2.96
CA ARG A 62 0.08 16.96 -2.62
C ARG A 62 1.27 17.79 -2.09
N PRO A 63 2.18 18.29 -2.95
CA PRO A 63 3.07 19.37 -2.52
C PRO A 63 2.23 20.65 -2.44
N GLY A 64 1.91 21.12 -1.23
CA GLY A 64 1.17 22.38 -1.11
C GLY A 64 0.49 22.70 0.22
N LEU A 65 0.95 22.16 1.35
CA LEU A 65 0.61 22.77 2.64
C LEU A 65 1.89 22.92 3.45
N GLU A 66 2.58 24.04 3.23
CA GLU A 66 3.54 24.57 4.18
C GLU A 66 2.83 24.74 5.52
N VAL A 67 3.19 23.92 6.50
CA VAL A 67 2.84 24.21 7.90
C VAL A 67 3.87 25.23 8.37
N VAL A 68 3.51 26.50 8.25
CA VAL A 68 4.19 27.60 8.95
C VAL A 68 3.90 27.41 10.44
N HIS A 69 4.93 27.17 11.23
CA HIS A 69 4.95 27.44 12.67
C HIS A 69 6.31 28.03 13.01
#